data_AF-A0AAW5WY57-F1
#
_entry.id   AF-A0AAW5WY57-F1
#
_cell.length_a   1.000
_cell.length_b   1.000
_cell.length_c   1.000
_cell.angle_alpha   90.00
_cell.angle_beta   90.00
_cell.angle_gamma   90.00
#
_symmetry.space_group_name_H-M   'P 1'
#
loop_
_entity.id
_entity.type
_entity.pdbx_description
1 polymer ?
#
loop_
_entity_poly.entity_id
_entity_poly.type
_entity_poly.pdbx_seq_one_letter_code
_entity_poly.pdbx_strand_id
1 'polypeptide(L)'
;MISEIHLPTDRFAAPKITGLKIKNMIWGKNGTGKTTISNCIKKEYDEEYDIRLFQGFEKIVGRDDKLDTIILGEKNNELNERIKEKKVVLKELENKRDELLDDSGDGLLPEEKEYNQKKKNLKK
;
A
#
# COMPACT_ATOMS: atom_id res chain seq x y z
N MET A 1 -27.42 -4.57 -16.80
CA MET A 1 -26.85 -5.93 -16.59
C MET A 1 -25.61 -6.02 -17.44
N ILE A 2 -24.48 -6.46 -16.89
CA ILE A 2 -23.23 -6.65 -17.63
C ILE A 2 -23.39 -7.86 -18.56
N SER A 3 -23.36 -7.63 -19.88
CA SER A 3 -23.57 -8.66 -20.92
C SER A 3 -22.27 -9.10 -21.59
N GLU A 4 -21.25 -8.24 -21.58
CA GLU A 4 -19.90 -8.52 -22.06
C GLU A 4 -18.84 -7.94 -21.13
N ILE A 5 -17.61 -8.45 -21.20
CA ILE A 5 -16.43 -7.92 -20.47
C ILE A 5 -15.25 -7.95 -21.44
N HIS A 6 -14.52 -6.85 -21.58
CA HIS A 6 -13.31 -6.81 -22.38
C HIS A 6 -12.10 -7.35 -21.61
N LEU A 7 -11.29 -8.17 -22.29
CA LEU A 7 -10.13 -8.82 -21.68
C LEU A 7 -8.82 -8.31 -22.28
N PRO A 8 -7.77 -8.16 -21.46
CA PRO A 8 -6.44 -7.82 -21.93
C PRO A 8 -5.88 -8.87 -22.90
N THR A 9 -5.51 -8.44 -24.10
CA THR A 9 -5.02 -9.32 -25.18
C THR A 9 -3.61 -9.85 -24.92
N ASP A 10 -2.86 -9.26 -24.00
CA ASP A 10 -1.53 -9.71 -23.55
C ASP A 10 -1.58 -10.99 -22.71
N ARG A 11 -2.74 -11.32 -22.12
CA ARG A 11 -2.91 -12.44 -21.18
C ARG A 11 -4.04 -13.41 -21.52
N PHE A 12 -5.02 -12.98 -22.30
CA PHE A 12 -6.15 -13.82 -22.69
C PHE A 12 -6.17 -14.05 -24.20
N ALA A 13 -6.35 -15.31 -24.59
CA ALA A 13 -6.50 -15.68 -26.00
C ALA A 13 -7.79 -15.12 -26.62
N ALA A 14 -8.86 -15.02 -25.82
CA ALA A 14 -10.11 -14.39 -26.23
C ALA A 14 -10.12 -12.93 -25.77
N PRO A 15 -10.46 -11.97 -26.65
CA PRO A 15 -10.43 -10.53 -26.32
C PRO A 15 -11.62 -10.09 -25.46
N LYS A 16 -12.66 -10.93 -25.33
CA LYS A 16 -13.83 -10.64 -24.51
C LYS A 16 -14.56 -11.89 -24.05
N ILE A 17 -15.34 -11.73 -22.98
CA ILE A 17 -16.34 -12.71 -22.52
C ILE A 17 -17.71 -12.14 -22.84
N THR A 18 -18.58 -12.95 -23.45
CA THR A 18 -19.97 -12.56 -23.77
C THR A 18 -20.95 -13.59 -23.20
N GLY A 19 -22.24 -13.27 -23.21
CA GLY A 19 -23.29 -14.22 -22.79
C GLY A 19 -23.35 -14.43 -21.27
N LEU A 20 -22.95 -13.42 -20.50
CA LEU A 20 -23.01 -13.45 -19.04
C LEU A 20 -24.46 -13.50 -18.55
N LYS A 21 -24.69 -14.33 -17.53
CA LYS A 21 -25.98 -14.42 -16.84
C LYS A 21 -25.97 -13.52 -15.61
N ILE A 22 -27.11 -13.42 -14.91
CA ILE A 22 -27.19 -12.75 -13.59
C ILE A 22 -26.16 -13.33 -12.61
N LYS A 23 -25.96 -14.66 -12.65
CA LYS A 23 -25.01 -15.37 -11.80
C LYS A 23 -24.07 -16.21 -12.66
N ASN A 24 -22.77 -15.99 -12.50
CA ASN A 24 -21.72 -16.72 -13.20
C ASN A 24 -20.76 -17.31 -12.19
N MET A 25 -20.25 -18.52 -12.45
CA MET A 25 -19.18 -19.13 -11.67
C MET A 25 -17.99 -19.32 -12.60
N ILE A 26 -16.84 -18.78 -12.21
CA ILE A 26 -15.58 -18.89 -12.94
C ILE A 26 -14.56 -19.57 -12.03
N TRP A 27 -13.99 -20.68 -12.47
CA TRP A 27 -12.99 -21.45 -11.72
C TRP A 27 -11.76 -21.75 -12.59
N GLY A 28 -10.65 -22.07 -11.94
CA GLY A 28 -9.37 -22.34 -12.59
C GLY A 28 -8.23 -22.38 -11.59
N LYS A 29 -7.06 -22.86 -11.99
CA LYS A 29 -5.85 -22.88 -11.15
C LYS A 29 -5.38 -21.46 -10.79
N ASN A 30 -4.46 -21.34 -9.83
CA ASN A 30 -3.82 -20.06 -9.53
C ASN A 30 -3.10 -19.53 -10.78
N GLY A 31 -3.18 -18.22 -11.02
CA GLY A 31 -2.59 -17.59 -12.20
C GLY A 31 -3.43 -17.64 -13.49
N THR A 32 -4.60 -18.30 -13.51
CA THR A 32 -5.44 -18.39 -14.74
C THR A 32 -6.27 -17.13 -15.06
N GLY A 33 -5.95 -15.99 -14.44
CA GLY A 33 -6.62 -14.71 -14.75
C GLY A 33 -7.96 -14.45 -14.05
N LYS A 34 -8.40 -15.27 -13.08
CA LYS A 34 -9.65 -15.04 -12.32
C LYS A 34 -9.73 -13.64 -11.70
N THR A 35 -8.67 -13.23 -11.00
CA THR A 35 -8.55 -11.88 -10.42
C THR A 35 -8.57 -10.81 -11.51
N THR A 36 -7.90 -11.05 -12.64
CA THR A 36 -7.87 -10.12 -13.78
C THR A 36 -9.27 -9.87 -14.33
N ILE A 37 -10.07 -10.91 -14.54
CA ILE A 37 -11.47 -10.79 -14.99
C ILE A 37 -12.27 -9.93 -14.01
N SER A 38 -12.15 -10.19 -12.71
CA SER A 38 -12.87 -9.41 -11.69
C SER A 38 -12.46 -7.93 -11.65
N ASN A 39 -11.18 -7.64 -11.93
CA ASN A 39 -10.68 -6.28 -12.02
C ASN A 39 -11.15 -5.58 -13.31
N CYS A 40 -11.25 -6.29 -14.44
CA CYS A 40 -11.82 -5.75 -15.68
C CYS A 40 -13.28 -5.32 -15.48
N ILE A 41 -14.08 -6.17 -14.82
CA ILE A 41 -15.47 -5.83 -14.46
C ILE A 41 -15.52 -4.51 -13.68
N LYS A 42 -14.73 -4.40 -12.61
CA LYS A 42 -14.66 -3.17 -11.81
C LYS A 42 -14.25 -1.98 -12.68
N LYS A 43 -13.17 -2.11 -13.46
CA LYS A 43 -12.64 -1.00 -14.27
C LYS A 43 -13.61 -0.52 -15.36
N GLU A 44 -14.30 -1.43 -16.03
CA GLU A 44 -15.21 -1.09 -17.15
C GLU A 44 -16.55 -0.54 -16.68
N TYR A 45 -17.02 -0.93 -15.50
CA TYR A 45 -18.42 -0.74 -15.09
C TYR A 45 -18.59 0.00 -13.76
N ASP A 46 -17.52 0.48 -13.09
CA ASP A 46 -17.59 1.20 -11.80
C ASP A 46 -18.44 2.48 -11.88
N GLU A 47 -18.49 3.12 -13.04
CA GLU A 47 -19.24 4.36 -13.25
C GLU A 47 -20.75 4.11 -13.44
N GLU A 48 -21.13 2.92 -13.91
CA GLU A 48 -22.52 2.56 -14.20
C GLU A 48 -23.17 1.75 -13.06
N TYR A 49 -22.38 0.98 -12.29
CA TYR A 49 -22.87 0.07 -11.25
C TYR A 49 -22.08 0.20 -9.93
N ASP A 50 -22.75 -0.03 -8.79
CA ASP A 50 -22.08 -0.23 -7.49
C ASP A 50 -21.40 -1.62 -7.47
N ILE A 51 -20.11 -1.67 -7.80
CA ILE A 51 -19.34 -2.92 -7.89
C ILE A 51 -18.55 -3.14 -6.60
N ARG A 52 -18.89 -4.22 -5.89
CA ARG A 52 -18.19 -4.67 -4.68
C ARG A 52 -17.33 -5.89 -4.98
N LEU A 53 -16.02 -5.69 -4.93
CA LEU A 53 -15.03 -6.72 -5.21
C LEU A 53 -14.49 -7.30 -3.90
N PHE A 54 -14.86 -8.53 -3.57
CA PHE A 54 -14.35 -9.21 -2.38
C PHE A 54 -13.15 -10.12 -2.73
N GLN A 55 -11.97 -9.81 -2.20
CA GLN A 55 -10.71 -10.55 -2.44
C GLN A 55 -10.08 -11.10 -1.16
N GLY A 56 -10.89 -11.37 -0.14
CA GLY A 56 -10.41 -11.79 1.19
C GLY A 56 -10.45 -10.65 2.21
N PHE A 57 -10.19 -10.99 3.48
CA PHE A 57 -10.27 -10.05 4.59
C PHE A 57 -9.01 -9.21 4.76
N GLU A 58 -7.88 -9.63 4.20
CA GLU A 58 -6.58 -8.97 4.34
C GLU A 58 -6.62 -7.53 3.77
N LYS A 59 -7.44 -7.30 2.75
CA LYS A 59 -7.63 -5.96 2.18
C LYS A 59 -8.53 -5.05 3.02
N ILE A 60 -9.44 -5.62 3.80
CA ILE A 60 -10.45 -4.89 4.55
C ILE A 60 -10.01 -4.63 5.99
N VAL A 61 -9.24 -5.55 6.57
CA VAL A 61 -8.81 -5.49 7.97
C VAL A 61 -7.30 -5.32 8.01
N GLY A 62 -6.87 -4.19 8.57
CA GLY A 62 -5.47 -3.88 8.84
C GLY A 62 -5.21 -3.65 10.32
N ARG A 63 -3.95 -3.44 10.67
CA ARG A 63 -3.52 -3.03 12.01
C ARG A 63 -2.67 -1.78 11.95
N ASP A 64 -2.93 -0.84 12.83
CA ASP A 64 -2.01 0.26 13.15
C ASP A 64 -1.24 -0.09 14.42
N ASP A 65 0.04 -0.39 14.28
CA ASP A 65 0.89 -0.78 15.42
C ASP A 65 1.25 0.40 16.33
N LYS A 66 1.10 1.66 15.87
CA LYS A 66 1.40 2.85 16.65
C LYS A 66 0.26 3.19 17.62
N LEU A 67 -0.98 2.98 17.19
CA LEU A 67 -2.20 3.26 17.95
C LEU A 67 -2.82 2.00 18.56
N ASP A 68 -2.22 0.83 18.34
CA ASP A 68 -2.74 -0.49 18.73
C ASP A 68 -4.23 -0.65 18.37
N THR A 69 -4.57 -0.30 17.13
CA THR A 69 -5.97 -0.21 16.67
C THR A 69 -6.18 -1.05 15.40
N ILE A 70 -7.40 -1.59 15.25
CA ILE A 70 -7.84 -2.28 14.03
C ILE A 70 -8.28 -1.25 12.98
N ILE A 71 -7.75 -1.37 11.78
CA ILE A 71 -8.12 -0.54 10.64
C ILE A 71 -9.17 -1.30 9.83
N LEU A 72 -10.27 -0.63 9.50
CA LEU A 72 -11.37 -1.20 8.73
C LEU A 72 -11.57 -0.45 7.43
N GLY A 73 -11.82 -1.21 6.36
CA GLY A 73 -12.12 -0.72 5.02
C GLY A 73 -10.89 -0.63 4.12
N GLU A 74 -11.08 -0.96 2.85
CA GLU A 74 -10.00 -1.03 1.85
C GLU A 74 -9.21 0.29 1.76
N LYS A 75 -9.92 1.42 1.71
CA LYS A 75 -9.30 2.74 1.59
C LYS A 75 -8.42 3.08 2.81
N ASN A 76 -8.89 2.75 4.01
CA ASN A 76 -8.12 3.03 5.23
C ASN A 76 -6.89 2.13 5.31
N ASN A 77 -7.03 0.87 4.91
CA ASN A 77 -5.93 -0.07 4.86
C ASN A 77 -4.86 0.37 3.83
N GLU A 78 -5.28 0.78 2.63
CA GLU A 78 -4.40 1.31 1.58
C GLU A 78 -3.64 2.58 2.03
N LEU A 79 -4.32 3.51 2.70
CA LEU A 79 -3.68 4.72 3.23
C LEU A 79 -2.64 4.38 4.31
N ASN A 80 -2.92 3.41 5.17
CA ASN A 80 -1.98 2.99 6.21
C ASN A 80 -0.70 2.39 5.64
N GLU A 81 -0.81 1.55 4.61
CA GLU A 81 0.37 1.00 3.93
C GLU A 81 1.24 2.09 3.30
N ARG A 82 0.63 3.08 2.64
CA ARG A 82 1.36 4.26 2.12
C ARG A 82 2.06 5.07 3.20
N ILE A 83 1.44 5.19 4.38
CA ILE A 83 2.04 5.87 5.54
C ILE A 83 3.25 5.07 6.04
N LYS A 84 3.16 3.73 6.13
CA LYS A 84 4.27 2.87 6.53
C LYS A 84 5.45 3.01 5.56
N GLU A 85 5.20 2.94 4.26
CA GLU A 85 6.23 3.13 3.22
C GLU A 85 6.94 4.48 3.36
N LYS A 86 6.19 5.57 3.51
CA LYS A 86 6.77 6.91 3.70
C LYS A 86 7.59 7.03 4.98
N LYS A 87 7.17 6.38 6.08
CA LYS A 87 7.93 6.35 7.34
C LYS A 87 9.28 5.63 7.19
N VAL A 88 9.33 4.55 6.41
CA VAL A 88 10.58 3.84 6.11
C VAL A 88 11.54 4.78 5.38
N VAL A 89 11.07 5.42 4.30
CA VAL A 89 11.89 6.37 3.53
C VAL A 89 12.36 7.55 4.39
N LEU A 90 11.48 8.09 5.25
CA LEU A 90 11.86 9.17 6.18
C LEU A 90 12.99 8.75 7.10
N LYS A 91 12.90 7.54 7.69
CA LYS A 91 13.93 7.00 8.59
C LYS A 91 15.26 6.79 7.87
N GLU A 92 15.24 6.32 6.63
CA GLU A 92 16.46 6.18 5.82
C GLU A 92 17.13 7.53 5.55
N LEU A 93 16.34 8.57 5.25
CA LEU A 93 16.85 9.93 5.03
C LEU A 93 17.40 10.54 6.32
N GLU A 94 16.75 10.32 7.47
CA GLU A 94 17.23 10.75 8.78
C GLU A 94 18.57 10.11 9.13
N ASN A 95 18.70 8.79 8.96
CA ASN A 95 19.96 8.08 9.18
C ASN A 95 21.07 8.63 8.28
N LYS A 96 20.77 8.85 7.00
CA LYS A 96 21.75 9.37 6.03
C LYS A 96 22.18 10.80 6.35
N ARG A 97 21.26 11.63 6.85
CA ARG A 97 21.57 12.98 7.36
C ARG A 97 22.52 12.87 8.54
N ASP A 98 22.23 11.98 9.49
CA ASP A 98 23.03 11.84 10.71
C ASP A 98 24.44 11.32 10.42
N GLU A 99 24.59 10.37 9.49
CA GLU A 99 25.90 9.91 8.99
C GLU A 99 26.72 11.07 8.38
N LEU A 100 26.10 11.95 7.58
CA LEU A 100 26.78 13.11 6.98
C LEU A 100 27.18 14.18 8.03
N LEU A 101 26.42 14.30 9.11
CA LEU A 101 26.70 15.23 10.21
C LEU A 101 27.84 14.73 11.09
N ASP A 102 27.95 13.42 11.31
CA ASP A 102 29.04 12.81 12.09
C ASP A 102 30.39 12.87 11.35
N ASP A 103 30.42 12.76 10.03
CA ASP A 103 31.67 12.85 9.23
C ASP A 103 32.22 14.29 9.08
N SER A 104 31.40 15.32 9.31
CA SER A 104 31.81 16.71 9.08
C SER A 104 32.38 17.42 10.32
N GLY A 105 32.13 16.93 11.55
CA GLY A 105 32.59 17.57 12.81
C GLY A 105 32.09 19.00 13.10
N ASP A 106 31.48 19.68 12.12
CA ASP A 106 31.24 21.12 12.13
C ASP A 106 29.74 21.52 12.07
N GLY A 107 28.83 20.54 12.08
CA GLY A 107 27.38 20.80 11.94
C GLY A 107 26.61 21.12 13.22
N LEU A 108 27.20 20.97 14.40
CA LEU A 108 26.54 21.34 15.66
C LEU A 108 26.66 22.84 15.91
N LEU A 109 25.54 23.50 16.20
CA LEU A 109 25.56 24.87 16.73
C LEU A 109 26.43 24.90 17.99
N PRO A 110 27.22 25.96 18.25
CA PRO A 110 28.13 26.03 19.40
C PRO A 110 27.45 25.66 20.73
N GLU A 111 26.18 26.03 20.87
CA GLU A 111 25.32 25.76 22.03
C GLU A 111 25.07 24.25 22.25
N GLU A 112 24.92 23.48 21.17
CA GLU A 112 24.70 22.02 21.22
C GLU A 112 25.98 21.28 21.59
N LYS A 113 27.14 21.77 21.12
CA LYS A 113 28.46 21.26 21.53
C LYS A 113 28.65 21.45 23.05
N GLU A 114 28.33 22.64 23.55
CA GLU A 114 28.48 23.00 24.96
C GLU A 114 27.54 22.21 25.89
N TYR A 115 26.28 22.02 25.49
CA TYR A 115 25.30 21.22 26.23
C TYR A 115 25.73 19.76 26.35
N ASN A 116 26.19 19.15 25.24
CA ASN A 116 26.65 17.77 25.24
C ASN A 116 27.91 17.56 26.09
N GLN A 117 28.81 18.55 26.12
CA GLN A 117 30.01 18.49 26.96
C GLN A 117 29.68 18.63 28.45
N LYS A 118 28.78 19.54 28.83
CA LYS A 118 28.25 19.63 30.21
C LYS A 118 27.59 18.32 30.63
N LYS A 119 26.75 17.73 29.78
CA LYS A 119 26.08 16.44 30.06
C LYS A 119 27.05 15.28 30.26
N LYS A 120 28.18 15.24 29.53
CA LYS A 120 29.24 14.25 29.75
C LYS A 120 29.96 14.45 31.08
N ASN A 121 30.21 15.69 31.48
CA ASN A 121 30.89 16.01 32.73
C ASN A 121 30.03 15.75 33.98
N LEU A 122 28.71 15.88 33.88
CA LEU A 122 27.79 15.51 34.97
C LEU A 122 27.63 14.00 35.20
N LYS A 123 28.13 13.16 34.28
CA LYS A 123 28.06 11.69 34.37
C LYS A 123 29.37 11.05 34.88
N LYS A 124 30.35 11.86 35.28
CA LYS A 124 31.53 11.43 36.05
C LYS A 124 31.33 11.79 37.51
#